data_AF-A0A803NT37-F1
#
_entry.id   AF-A0A803NT37-F1
#
_cell.length_a   1.000
_cell.length_b   1.000
_cell.length_c   1.000
_cell.angle_alpha   90.00
_cell.angle_beta   90.00
_cell.angle_gamma   90.00
#
_symmetry.space_group_name_H-M   'P 1'
#
loop_
_entity.id
_entity.type
_entity.pdbx_description
1 polymer ?
#
loop_
_entity_poly.entity_id
_entity_poly.type
_entity_poly.pdbx_seq_one_letter_code
_entity_poly.pdbx_strand_id
1 'polypeptide(L)'
;MASKGNINLSRNKLILSALSIQLSLDSNQFSSDVVENDIKSMYNILKSSKNERPTENNDQMTKWIAFAESFPTESSACFEVLKGLNEDLVLKSVLLGNGLKPSEADVIVFSVIHSSVIELSKSDKEKLPHLMRWIDYIQSKVDLGNVFKKILHEKTPFEPHLHLQGTKAADKVEVESGAKKVAESPKVADKPEAEVKTKKSEDPKAKKSDNAVNVFQKIIL
;
A
#
# COMPACT_ATOMS: atom_id res chain seq x y z
N MET A 1 16.25 -32.49 14.10
CA MET A 1 15.93 -31.11 14.53
C MET A 1 16.91 -30.18 13.84
N ALA A 2 16.47 -29.39 12.87
CA ALA A 2 17.31 -28.28 12.40
C ALA A 2 17.45 -27.30 13.58
N SER A 3 18.67 -26.89 13.92
CA SER A 3 18.86 -25.87 14.95
C SER A 3 18.18 -24.58 14.48
N LYS A 4 17.53 -23.84 15.40
CA LYS A 4 16.86 -22.57 15.10
C LYS A 4 17.77 -21.59 14.32
N GLY A 5 19.07 -21.64 14.58
CA GLY A 5 20.09 -20.89 13.83
C GLY A 5 20.16 -21.24 12.34
N ASN A 6 20.04 -22.52 11.97
CA ASN A 6 20.06 -22.95 10.56
C ASN A 6 18.81 -22.48 9.80
N ILE A 7 17.63 -22.54 10.45
CA ILE A 7 16.37 -22.05 9.87
C ILE A 7 16.45 -20.53 9.61
N ASN A 8 16.95 -19.76 10.58
CA ASN A 8 17.13 -18.32 10.44
C ASN A 8 18.13 -17.97 9.33
N LEU A 9 19.25 -18.70 9.23
CA LEU A 9 20.22 -18.50 8.16
C LEU A 9 19.60 -18.75 6.78
N SER A 10 18.83 -19.84 6.62
CA SER A 10 18.10 -20.13 5.38
C SER A 10 17.10 -19.02 5.03
N ARG A 11 16.35 -18.53 6.02
CA ARG A 11 15.39 -17.43 5.86
C ARG A 11 16.10 -16.15 5.43
N ASN A 12 17.21 -15.79 6.07
CA ASN A 12 17.99 -14.60 5.75
C ASN A 12 18.55 -14.63 4.33
N LYS A 13 19.01 -15.80 3.84
CA LYS A 13 19.43 -15.96 2.44
C LYS A 13 18.31 -15.63 1.46
N LEU A 14 17.10 -16.15 1.72
CA LEU A 14 15.94 -15.90 0.87
C LEU A 14 15.54 -14.41 0.87
N ILE A 15 15.56 -13.77 2.05
CA ILE A 15 15.29 -12.33 2.17
C ILE A 15 16.34 -11.52 1.40
N LEU A 16 17.63 -11.85 1.56
CA LEU A 16 18.73 -11.16 0.87
C LEU A 16 18.53 -11.25 -0.65
N SER A 17 18.29 -12.45 -1.18
CA SER A 17 18.05 -12.65 -2.61
C SER A 17 16.82 -11.87 -3.10
N ALA A 18 15.71 -11.93 -2.38
CA ALA A 18 14.48 -11.24 -2.75
C ALA A 18 14.61 -9.71 -2.72
N LEU A 19 15.26 -9.16 -1.68
CA LEU A 19 15.54 -7.74 -1.58
C LEU A 19 16.54 -7.29 -2.65
N SER A 20 17.53 -8.11 -2.99
CA SER A 20 18.48 -7.80 -4.06
C SER A 20 17.75 -7.66 -5.40
N ILE A 21 16.80 -8.54 -5.70
CA ILE A 21 15.93 -8.41 -6.88
C ILE A 21 15.13 -7.10 -6.84
N GLN A 22 14.43 -6.84 -5.74
CA GLN A 22 13.60 -5.63 -5.58
C GLN A 22 14.41 -4.33 -5.72
N LEU A 23 15.65 -4.34 -5.24
CA LEU A 23 16.56 -3.19 -5.27
C LEU A 23 17.42 -3.14 -6.55
N SER A 24 17.31 -4.15 -7.42
CA SER A 24 18.14 -4.32 -8.63
C SER A 24 19.65 -4.38 -8.32
N LEU A 25 20.00 -5.10 -7.25
CA LEU A 25 21.37 -5.35 -6.79
C LEU A 25 21.79 -6.78 -7.15
N ASP A 26 23.09 -7.00 -7.37
CA ASP A 26 23.63 -8.35 -7.50
C ASP A 26 23.90 -8.93 -6.11
N SER A 27 23.19 -10.00 -5.77
CA SER A 27 23.32 -10.66 -4.46
C SER A 27 24.72 -11.19 -4.19
N ASN A 28 25.53 -11.43 -5.24
CA ASN A 28 26.92 -11.90 -5.10
C ASN A 28 27.88 -10.83 -4.58
N GLN A 29 27.45 -9.56 -4.54
CA GLN A 29 28.25 -8.47 -3.99
C GLN A 29 28.31 -8.48 -2.46
N PHE A 30 27.47 -9.28 -1.80
CA PHE A 30 27.37 -9.34 -0.34
C PHE A 30 28.13 -10.54 0.23
N SER A 31 28.96 -10.30 1.26
CA SER A 31 29.67 -11.36 1.99
C SER A 31 28.69 -12.35 2.63
N SER A 32 29.14 -13.58 2.87
CA SER A 32 28.41 -14.58 3.68
C SER A 32 28.00 -14.03 5.04
N ASP A 33 28.81 -13.13 5.61
CA ASP A 33 28.58 -12.53 6.92
C ASP A 33 27.31 -11.67 6.94
N VAL A 34 26.87 -11.15 5.77
CA VAL A 34 25.64 -10.34 5.68
C VAL A 34 24.42 -11.15 6.08
N VAL A 35 24.40 -12.44 5.73
CA VAL A 35 23.30 -13.37 6.01
C VAL A 35 23.22 -13.74 7.49
N GLU A 36 24.33 -13.66 8.21
CA GLU A 36 24.40 -13.97 9.65
C GLU A 36 23.83 -12.83 10.51
N ASN A 37 23.68 -11.63 9.95
CA ASN A 37 23.09 -10.50 10.63
C ASN A 37 21.58 -10.66 10.83
N ASP A 38 21.02 -9.88 11.76
CA ASP A 38 19.59 -9.67 11.86
C ASP A 38 19.02 -8.97 10.61
N ILE A 39 17.70 -9.05 10.42
CA ILE A 39 17.03 -8.56 9.22
C ILE A 39 17.20 -7.04 9.10
N LYS A 40 17.16 -6.32 10.23
CA LYS A 40 17.35 -4.86 10.25
C LYS A 40 18.73 -4.46 9.76
N SER A 41 19.78 -5.09 10.28
CA SER A 41 21.16 -4.84 9.89
C SER A 41 21.39 -5.15 8.40
N MET A 42 20.89 -6.29 7.93
CA MET A 42 20.95 -6.67 6.52
C MET A 42 20.23 -5.66 5.60
N TYR A 43 19.02 -5.25 5.98
CA TYR A 43 18.26 -4.23 5.25
C TYR A 43 19.03 -2.91 5.15
N ASN A 44 19.63 -2.44 6.25
CA ASN A 44 20.40 -1.19 6.28
C ASN A 44 21.66 -1.25 5.38
N ILE A 45 22.35 -2.38 5.32
CA ILE A 45 23.51 -2.59 4.43
C ILE A 45 23.06 -2.46 2.97
N LEU A 46 21.98 -3.16 2.60
CA LEU A 46 21.41 -3.12 1.25
C LEU A 46 20.95 -1.70 0.86
N LYS A 47 20.30 -0.99 1.79
CA LYS A 47 19.84 0.39 1.55
C LYS A 47 21.01 1.36 1.35
N SER A 48 22.06 1.20 2.14
CA SER A 48 23.27 2.04 2.05
C SER A 48 23.98 1.82 0.71
N SER A 49 24.02 0.58 0.21
CA SER A 49 24.57 0.26 -1.11
C SER A 49 23.87 1.01 -2.26
N LYS A 50 22.59 1.33 -2.11
CA LYS A 50 21.79 2.05 -3.12
C LYS A 50 21.93 3.58 -3.06
N ASN A 51 22.70 4.14 -2.11
CA ASN A 51 22.82 5.59 -1.87
C ASN A 51 21.47 6.32 -1.67
N GLU A 52 20.42 5.62 -1.27
CA GLU A 52 19.10 6.23 -1.11
C GLU A 52 18.97 6.89 0.27
N ARG A 53 18.41 8.11 0.30
CA ARG A 53 18.13 8.80 1.57
C ARG A 53 17.13 8.02 2.44
N PRO A 54 17.17 8.21 3.77
CA PRO A 54 16.20 7.61 4.68
C PRO A 54 14.77 8.02 4.28
N THR A 55 13.88 7.04 4.15
CA THR A 55 12.48 7.26 3.75
C THR A 55 11.67 7.81 4.92
N GLU A 56 10.66 8.64 4.65
CA GLU A 56 9.75 9.23 5.66
C GLU A 56 8.96 8.19 6.49
N ASN A 57 8.98 6.91 6.11
CA ASN A 57 8.24 5.81 6.74
C ASN A 57 9.10 4.88 7.62
N ASN A 58 10.24 5.36 8.14
CA ASN A 58 11.17 4.53 8.92
C ASN A 58 10.52 3.78 10.10
N ASP A 59 9.57 4.39 10.79
CA ASP A 59 8.90 3.75 11.95
C ASP A 59 8.04 2.56 11.52
N GLN A 60 7.28 2.73 10.43
CA GLN A 60 6.45 1.65 9.89
C GLN A 60 7.31 0.54 9.26
N MET A 61 8.44 0.90 8.63
CA MET A 61 9.43 -0.09 8.18
C MET A 61 9.99 -0.89 9.37
N THR A 62 10.31 -0.20 10.47
CA THR A 62 10.80 -0.84 11.70
C THR A 62 9.76 -1.80 12.28
N LYS A 63 8.46 -1.47 12.25
CA LYS A 63 7.38 -2.40 12.63
C LYS A 63 7.44 -3.70 11.82
N TRP A 64 7.56 -3.63 10.50
CA TRP A 64 7.53 -4.81 9.63
C TRP A 64 8.80 -5.65 9.75
N ILE A 65 9.95 -5.03 9.99
CA ILE A 65 11.19 -5.74 10.30
C ILE A 65 11.05 -6.49 11.63
N ALA A 66 10.53 -5.84 12.67
CA ALA A 66 10.28 -6.49 13.97
C ALA A 66 9.29 -7.65 13.85
N PHE A 67 8.23 -7.50 13.03
CA PHE A 67 7.33 -8.60 12.69
C PHE A 67 8.10 -9.78 12.06
N ALA A 68 8.96 -9.50 11.08
CA ALA A 68 9.71 -10.52 10.36
C ALA A 68 10.72 -11.27 11.27
N GLU A 69 11.39 -10.55 12.17
CA GLU A 69 12.35 -11.12 13.13
C GLU A 69 11.65 -11.96 14.22
N SER A 70 10.45 -11.56 14.63
CA SER A 70 9.65 -12.28 15.63
C SER A 70 8.82 -13.42 15.05
N PHE A 71 8.74 -13.55 13.71
CA PHE A 71 7.90 -14.56 13.08
C PHE A 71 8.35 -15.98 13.47
N PRO A 72 7.44 -16.82 13.99
CA PRO A 72 7.78 -18.11 14.55
C PRO A 72 8.34 -19.08 13.49
N THR A 73 8.99 -20.13 13.98
CA THR A 73 9.44 -21.27 13.18
C THR A 73 8.47 -22.46 13.30
N GLU A 74 7.66 -22.48 14.36
CA GLU A 74 6.71 -23.56 14.65
C GLU A 74 5.38 -23.32 13.92
N SER A 75 4.94 -24.30 13.13
CA SER A 75 3.78 -24.19 12.23
C SER A 75 2.48 -23.73 12.92
N SER A 76 2.18 -24.24 14.13
CA SER A 76 0.97 -23.85 14.87
C SER A 76 0.99 -22.39 15.34
N ALA A 77 2.16 -21.89 15.74
CA ALA A 77 2.34 -20.49 16.11
C ALA A 77 2.28 -19.58 14.89
N CYS A 78 2.76 -20.04 13.73
CA CYS A 78 2.67 -19.29 12.48
C CYS A 78 1.22 -18.93 12.13
N PHE A 79 0.29 -19.87 12.25
CA PHE A 79 -1.10 -19.62 11.82
C PHE A 79 -1.78 -18.48 12.60
N GLU A 80 -1.57 -18.38 13.91
CA GLU A 80 -2.13 -17.26 14.70
C GLU A 80 -1.49 -15.92 14.32
N VAL A 81 -0.18 -15.89 14.06
CA VAL A 81 0.49 -14.68 13.55
C VAL A 81 -0.03 -14.29 12.16
N LEU A 82 -0.33 -15.27 11.30
CA LEU A 82 -0.91 -15.04 9.98
C LEU A 82 -2.34 -14.47 10.05
N LYS A 83 -3.14 -14.85 11.06
CA LYS A 83 -4.45 -14.22 11.30
C LYS A 83 -4.31 -12.73 11.63
N GLY A 84 -3.38 -12.38 12.52
CA GLY A 84 -3.10 -10.98 12.83
C GLY A 84 -2.64 -10.19 11.60
N LEU A 85 -1.77 -10.77 10.77
CA LEU A 85 -1.38 -10.15 9.51
C LEU A 85 -2.57 -9.99 8.54
N ASN A 86 -3.48 -10.97 8.49
CA ASN A 86 -4.68 -10.91 7.66
C ASN A 86 -5.61 -9.76 8.08
N GLU A 87 -5.73 -9.46 9.38
CA GLU A 87 -6.47 -8.31 9.90
C GLU A 87 -5.82 -6.98 9.52
N ASP A 88 -4.49 -6.88 9.64
CA ASP A 88 -3.71 -5.70 9.21
C ASP A 88 -3.85 -5.42 7.70
N LEU A 89 -4.22 -6.43 6.90
CA LEU A 89 -4.34 -6.38 5.44
C LEU A 89 -5.75 -6.07 4.91
N VAL A 90 -6.76 -5.89 5.78
CA VAL A 90 -8.16 -5.65 5.36
C VAL A 90 -8.27 -4.48 4.39
N LEU A 91 -7.64 -3.35 4.70
CA LEU A 91 -7.70 -2.11 3.91
C LEU A 91 -6.41 -1.82 3.14
N LYS A 92 -5.46 -2.77 3.09
CA LYS A 92 -4.11 -2.54 2.54
C LYS A 92 -3.81 -3.47 1.38
N SER A 93 -3.47 -2.91 0.22
CA SER A 93 -2.94 -3.71 -0.91
C SER A 93 -1.44 -3.96 -0.82
N VAL A 94 -0.73 -3.13 -0.06
CA VAL A 94 0.69 -3.27 0.26
C VAL A 94 0.92 -2.82 1.71
N LEU A 95 1.98 -3.30 2.35
CA LEU A 95 2.28 -3.05 3.75
C LEU A 95 2.70 -1.60 4.01
N LEU A 96 3.45 -1.01 3.08
CA LEU A 96 3.90 0.39 3.10
C LEU A 96 3.72 1.06 1.75
N GLY A 97 3.52 2.38 1.79
CA GLY A 97 3.33 3.21 0.60
C GLY A 97 1.86 3.48 0.30
N ASN A 98 1.56 3.78 -0.95
CA ASN A 98 0.26 4.32 -1.39
C ASN A 98 -0.69 3.26 -1.97
N GLY A 99 -0.43 1.96 -1.78
CA GLY A 99 -1.30 0.90 -2.33
C GLY A 99 -0.95 0.43 -3.74
N LEU A 100 -0.07 1.12 -4.48
CA LEU A 100 0.10 0.92 -5.92
C LEU A 100 1.30 0.06 -6.32
N LYS A 101 2.34 0.00 -5.48
CA LYS A 101 3.57 -0.74 -5.75
C LYS A 101 4.04 -1.42 -4.46
N PRO A 102 4.41 -2.71 -4.51
CA PRO A 102 5.08 -3.36 -3.39
C PRO A 102 6.31 -2.60 -2.92
N SER A 103 6.46 -2.50 -1.61
CA SER A 103 7.61 -1.93 -0.93
C SER A 103 8.58 -3.03 -0.48
N GLU A 104 9.74 -2.65 0.03
CA GLU A 104 10.70 -3.58 0.64
C GLU A 104 10.09 -4.30 1.86
N ALA A 105 9.17 -3.66 2.61
CA ALA A 105 8.46 -4.33 3.70
C ALA A 105 7.61 -5.50 3.18
N ASP A 106 6.95 -5.34 2.03
CA ASP A 106 6.18 -6.42 1.43
C ASP A 106 7.07 -7.61 1.08
N VAL A 107 8.25 -7.35 0.51
CA VAL A 107 9.21 -8.38 0.13
C VAL A 107 9.77 -9.12 1.35
N ILE A 108 10.12 -8.38 2.42
CA ILE A 108 10.62 -8.97 3.67
C ILE A 108 9.55 -9.86 4.31
N VAL A 109 8.35 -9.33 4.50
CA VAL A 109 7.26 -10.08 5.15
C VAL A 109 6.87 -11.29 4.31
N PHE A 110 6.76 -11.14 2.98
CA PHE A 110 6.46 -12.25 2.07
C PHE A 110 7.50 -13.37 2.21
N SER A 111 8.78 -13.00 2.22
CA SER A 111 9.89 -13.95 2.32
C SER A 111 9.84 -14.77 3.60
N VAL A 112 9.49 -14.14 4.72
CA VAL A 112 9.47 -14.80 6.03
C VAL A 112 8.27 -15.73 6.18
N ILE A 113 7.10 -15.35 5.68
CA ILE A 113 5.88 -16.15 5.86
C ILE A 113 5.71 -17.22 4.78
N HIS A 114 6.47 -17.15 3.69
CA HIS A 114 6.26 -17.96 2.48
C HIS A 114 6.13 -19.46 2.77
N SER A 115 7.09 -20.04 3.51
CA SER A 115 7.11 -21.47 3.82
C SER A 115 5.89 -21.88 4.66
N SER A 116 5.47 -21.04 5.60
CA SER A 116 4.29 -21.30 6.42
C SER A 116 3.01 -21.27 5.58
N VAL A 117 2.88 -20.30 4.67
CA VAL A 117 1.66 -20.15 3.87
C VAL A 117 1.56 -21.20 2.77
N ILE A 118 2.67 -21.58 2.13
CA ILE A 118 2.62 -22.58 1.06
C ILE A 118 2.16 -23.94 1.58
N GLU A 119 2.53 -24.28 2.82
CA GLU A 119 2.18 -25.51 3.52
C GLU A 119 0.75 -25.52 4.09
N LEU A 120 0.06 -24.37 4.15
CA LEU A 120 -1.32 -24.34 4.62
C LEU A 120 -2.26 -25.15 3.73
N SER A 121 -3.20 -25.82 4.39
CA SER A 121 -4.33 -26.49 3.75
C SER A 121 -5.19 -25.49 2.98
N LYS A 122 -5.98 -25.98 2.01
CA LYS A 122 -6.91 -25.13 1.26
C LYS A 122 -7.90 -24.43 2.19
N SER A 123 -8.47 -25.16 3.15
CA SER A 123 -9.44 -24.61 4.11
C SER A 123 -8.84 -23.58 5.05
N ASP A 124 -7.54 -23.69 5.38
CA ASP A 124 -6.87 -22.67 6.19
C ASP A 124 -6.54 -21.41 5.39
N LYS A 125 -6.20 -21.54 4.11
CA LYS A 125 -6.03 -20.40 3.20
C LYS A 125 -7.33 -19.62 3.01
N GLU A 126 -8.47 -20.32 2.93
CA GLU A 126 -9.81 -19.70 2.84
C GLU A 126 -10.16 -18.84 4.07
N LYS A 127 -9.61 -19.14 5.24
CA LYS A 127 -9.77 -18.34 6.46
C LYS A 127 -8.92 -17.06 6.47
N LEU A 128 -8.00 -16.91 5.52
CA LEU A 128 -7.05 -15.79 5.44
C LEU A 128 -7.21 -15.00 4.12
N PRO A 129 -8.42 -14.53 3.76
CA PRO A 129 -8.69 -14.01 2.43
C PRO A 129 -7.88 -12.75 2.07
N HIS A 130 -7.63 -11.86 3.04
CA HIS A 130 -6.88 -10.63 2.80
C HIS A 130 -5.39 -10.91 2.62
N LEU A 131 -4.86 -11.88 3.37
CA LEU A 131 -3.51 -12.38 3.18
C LEU A 131 -3.35 -13.03 1.80
N MET A 132 -4.28 -13.91 1.40
CA MET A 132 -4.19 -14.59 0.11
C MET A 132 -4.29 -13.61 -1.06
N ARG A 133 -5.15 -12.58 -0.97
CA ARG A 133 -5.22 -11.47 -1.93
C ARG A 133 -3.88 -10.71 -2.00
N TRP A 134 -3.29 -10.40 -0.86
CA TRP A 134 -2.01 -9.68 -0.81
C TRP A 134 -0.88 -10.53 -1.41
N ILE A 135 -0.78 -11.82 -1.07
CA ILE A 135 0.19 -12.76 -1.66
C ILE A 135 0.08 -12.81 -3.18
N ASP A 136 -1.13 -12.94 -3.69
CA ASP A 136 -1.40 -12.90 -5.12
C ASP A 136 -0.88 -11.63 -5.77
N TYR A 137 -1.13 -10.49 -5.13
CA TYR A 137 -0.68 -9.20 -5.60
C TYR A 137 0.85 -9.12 -5.63
N ILE A 138 1.54 -9.51 -4.56
CA ILE A 138 3.00 -9.52 -4.49
C ILE A 138 3.59 -10.43 -5.59
N GLN A 139 3.10 -11.66 -5.72
CA GLN A 139 3.56 -12.61 -6.75
C GLN A 139 3.26 -12.16 -8.18
N SER A 140 2.32 -11.23 -8.38
CA SER A 140 2.03 -10.64 -9.69
C SER A 140 2.86 -9.40 -10.02
N LYS A 141 3.38 -8.72 -9.00
CA LYS A 141 4.07 -7.41 -9.12
C LYS A 141 5.57 -7.49 -8.93
N VAL A 142 6.06 -8.49 -8.20
CA VAL A 142 7.48 -8.71 -7.93
C VAL A 142 7.89 -10.05 -8.54
N ASP A 143 8.93 -10.06 -9.38
CA ASP A 143 9.44 -11.26 -10.01
C ASP A 143 10.33 -12.06 -9.04
N LEU A 144 9.67 -12.80 -8.15
CA LEU A 144 10.32 -13.63 -7.13
C LEU A 144 10.35 -15.12 -7.52
N GLY A 145 10.04 -15.46 -8.77
CA GLY A 145 9.83 -16.86 -9.20
C GLY A 145 11.09 -17.74 -9.17
N ASN A 146 12.27 -17.11 -9.22
CA ASN A 146 13.58 -17.78 -9.07
C ASN A 146 13.98 -18.01 -7.59
N VAL A 147 13.37 -17.29 -6.64
CA VAL A 147 13.65 -17.42 -5.20
C VAL A 147 12.59 -18.27 -4.49
N PHE A 148 11.31 -18.08 -4.85
CA PHE A 148 10.20 -18.71 -4.15
C PHE A 148 9.30 -19.50 -5.10
N LYS A 149 8.89 -20.69 -4.65
CA LYS A 149 7.84 -21.45 -5.32
C LYS A 149 6.54 -20.65 -5.32
N LYS A 150 5.80 -20.65 -6.43
CA LYS A 150 4.51 -19.98 -6.52
C LYS A 150 3.51 -20.60 -5.53
N ILE A 151 2.96 -19.78 -4.63
CA ILE A 151 1.81 -20.16 -3.80
C ILE A 151 0.59 -20.18 -4.71
N LEU A 152 -0.10 -21.32 -4.74
CA LEU A 152 -1.34 -21.50 -5.49
C LEU A 152 -2.51 -21.51 -4.51
N HIS A 153 -3.60 -20.85 -4.90
CA HIS A 153 -4.89 -20.96 -4.24
C HIS A 153 -6.01 -20.80 -5.25
N GLU A 154 -7.17 -21.36 -4.92
CA GLU A 154 -8.36 -21.25 -5.76
C GLU A 154 -8.92 -19.83 -5.64
N LYS A 155 -8.95 -19.12 -6.76
CA LYS A 155 -9.50 -17.77 -6.82
C LYS A 155 -10.98 -17.91 -7.03
N THR A 156 -11.77 -17.42 -6.10
CA THR A 156 -13.21 -17.29 -6.32
C THR A 156 -13.40 -16.35 -7.51
N PRO A 157 -14.14 -16.74 -8.55
CA PRO A 157 -14.46 -15.84 -9.65
C PRO A 157 -15.08 -14.57 -9.08
N PHE A 158 -14.59 -13.41 -9.53
CA PHE A 158 -15.25 -12.16 -9.22
C PHE A 158 -16.57 -12.15 -9.99
N GLU A 159 -17.66 -12.40 -9.28
CA GLU A 159 -19.00 -12.14 -9.77
C GLU A 159 -19.32 -10.70 -9.40
N PRO A 160 -19.30 -9.73 -10.34
CA PRO A 160 -19.70 -8.38 -10.03
C PRO A 160 -21.18 -8.45 -9.67
N HIS A 161 -21.49 -8.37 -8.38
CA HIS A 161 -22.85 -8.16 -7.95
C HIS A 161 -23.30 -6.81 -8.52
N LEU A 162 -23.98 -6.84 -9.66
CA LEU A 162 -24.88 -5.79 -10.12
C LEU A 162 -26.05 -5.69 -9.14
N HIS A 163 -25.77 -5.35 -7.88
CA HIS A 163 -26.75 -4.88 -6.92
C HIS A 163 -27.02 -3.40 -7.18
N LEU A 164 -27.43 -3.09 -8.41
CA LEU A 164 -28.41 -2.04 -8.64
C LEU A 164 -29.78 -2.65 -8.33
N GLN A 165 -30.06 -2.87 -7.05
CA GLN A 165 -31.42 -3.11 -6.62
C GLN A 165 -32.19 -1.79 -6.72
N GLY A 166 -33.02 -1.69 -7.77
CA GLY A 166 -34.37 -1.16 -7.60
C GLY A 166 -34.66 0.24 -8.10
N THR A 167 -34.55 0.51 -9.41
CA THR A 167 -35.63 1.27 -10.06
C THR A 167 -36.72 0.25 -10.39
N LYS A 168 -37.61 -0.01 -9.43
CA LYS A 168 -38.84 -0.74 -9.72
C LYS A 168 -39.58 0.02 -10.82
N ALA A 169 -39.72 -0.60 -11.98
CA ALA A 169 -40.80 -0.31 -12.88
C ALA A 169 -42.11 -0.45 -12.09
N ALA A 170 -42.76 0.68 -11.82
CA ALA A 170 -44.14 0.68 -11.38
C ALA A 170 -45.02 0.61 -12.63
N ASP A 171 -45.82 -0.44 -12.66
CA ASP A 171 -46.64 -0.86 -13.76
C ASP A 171 -47.78 0.14 -14.07
N LYS A 172 -48.23 0.06 -15.31
CA LYS A 172 -49.24 0.86 -16.01
C LYS A 172 -50.58 0.98 -15.24
N VAL A 173 -51.09 2.21 -15.08
CA VAL A 173 -52.54 2.45 -15.08
C VAL A 173 -52.87 3.53 -16.10
N GLU A 174 -53.73 3.10 -17.02
CA GLU A 174 -54.24 3.70 -18.23
C GLU A 174 -55.45 4.57 -17.91
N VAL A 175 -55.42 5.85 -18.30
CA VAL A 175 -56.64 6.64 -18.56
C VAL A 175 -56.40 7.44 -19.83
N GLU A 176 -56.94 6.91 -20.92
CA GLU A 176 -57.12 7.60 -22.19
C GLU A 176 -58.51 8.27 -22.20
N SER A 177 -58.57 9.56 -22.55
CA SER A 177 -59.75 10.32 -23.01
C SER A 177 -59.38 11.81 -22.90
N GLY A 178 -59.40 12.68 -23.91
CA GLY A 178 -59.91 12.67 -25.28
C GLY A 178 -59.74 14.11 -25.81
N ALA A 179 -59.58 14.23 -27.12
CA ALA A 179 -59.22 15.43 -27.90
C ALA A 179 -60.04 16.72 -27.63
N LYS A 180 -59.44 17.91 -27.82
CA LYS A 180 -59.49 18.74 -29.07
C LYS A 180 -59.11 20.23 -28.81
N LYS A 181 -58.25 20.80 -29.70
CA LYS A 181 -58.15 22.22 -30.12
C LYS A 181 -57.65 23.24 -29.07
N VAL A 182 -56.81 24.28 -29.32
CA VAL A 182 -56.39 25.07 -30.49
C VAL A 182 -54.96 25.60 -30.24
N ALA A 183 -54.19 25.79 -31.31
CA ALA A 183 -52.87 26.41 -31.35
C ALA A 183 -52.94 27.95 -31.35
N GLU A 184 -51.97 28.64 -30.74
CA GLU A 184 -51.46 29.91 -31.26
C GLU A 184 -50.12 30.29 -30.60
N SER A 185 -49.06 30.31 -31.41
CA SER A 185 -47.86 31.15 -31.26
C SER A 185 -48.16 32.51 -31.94
N PRO A 186 -47.54 33.67 -31.60
CA PRO A 186 -46.09 33.84 -31.84
C PRO A 186 -45.32 34.93 -31.03
N LYS A 187 -43.98 34.82 -31.13
CA LYS A 187 -42.92 35.86 -31.19
C LYS A 187 -42.79 36.96 -30.11
N VAL A 188 -41.55 37.10 -29.60
CA VAL A 188 -40.68 38.31 -29.50
C VAL A 188 -39.63 38.00 -28.41
N ALA A 189 -38.41 37.59 -28.75
CA ALA A 189 -37.22 38.44 -28.95
C ALA A 189 -36.94 39.38 -27.74
N ASP A 190 -35.99 39.00 -26.88
CA ASP A 190 -34.77 39.80 -26.59
C ASP A 190 -34.00 39.21 -25.38
N LYS A 191 -32.75 38.82 -25.64
CA LYS A 191 -31.60 38.99 -24.73
C LYS A 191 -31.05 40.42 -25.02
N PRO A 192 -30.29 41.12 -24.15
CA PRO A 192 -29.30 40.54 -23.23
C PRO A 192 -29.09 41.28 -21.88
N GLU A 193 -28.38 40.60 -20.97
CA GLU A 193 -27.20 41.06 -20.20
C GLU A 193 -27.08 42.53 -19.72
N ALA A 194 -26.86 42.73 -18.42
CA ALA A 194 -26.16 43.91 -17.89
C ALA A 194 -25.46 43.63 -16.55
N GLU A 195 -24.13 43.58 -16.60
CA GLU A 195 -23.22 43.93 -15.51
C GLU A 195 -23.19 45.46 -15.32
N VAL A 196 -23.10 45.94 -14.07
CA VAL A 196 -22.54 47.27 -13.71
C VAL A 196 -21.81 47.11 -12.35
N LYS A 197 -20.47 46.98 -12.29
CA LYS A 197 -19.36 47.97 -12.34
C LYS A 197 -19.16 48.92 -11.12
N THR A 198 -18.01 48.69 -10.46
CA THR A 198 -16.96 49.63 -9.95
C THR A 198 -17.16 50.52 -8.70
N LYS A 199 -16.17 50.46 -7.77
CA LYS A 199 -15.20 51.55 -7.56
C LYS A 199 -13.90 51.14 -6.84
N LYS A 200 -12.78 51.66 -7.36
CA LYS A 200 -11.36 51.58 -6.94
C LYS A 200 -11.00 52.77 -6.05
N SER A 201 -9.98 52.65 -5.18
CA SER A 201 -9.07 53.74 -4.77
C SER A 201 -7.78 53.16 -4.15
N GLU A 202 -6.61 53.64 -4.60
CA GLU A 202 -5.24 53.34 -4.12
C GLU A 202 -4.67 54.56 -3.36
N ASP A 203 -3.99 54.31 -2.21
CA ASP A 203 -2.71 54.86 -1.64
C ASP A 203 -2.40 56.39 -1.55
N PRO A 204 -1.32 56.92 -0.86
CA PRO A 204 -0.19 56.29 -0.09
C PRO A 204 0.30 57.03 1.22
N LYS A 205 1.27 56.39 1.96
CA LYS A 205 2.65 56.89 2.28
C LYS A 205 3.21 56.80 3.74
N ALA A 206 4.14 55.84 3.90
CA ALA A 206 5.51 55.83 4.51
C ALA A 206 5.84 56.27 5.97
N LYS A 207 6.63 55.41 6.67
CA LYS A 207 8.10 55.60 7.01
C LYS A 207 8.65 54.42 7.86
N LYS A 208 9.70 53.72 7.38
CA LYS A 208 11.12 53.57 7.86
C LYS A 208 11.34 52.87 9.23
N SER A 209 11.96 51.68 9.20
CA SER A 209 13.35 51.28 9.61
C SER A 209 13.40 50.84 11.09
N ASP A 210 14.09 49.77 11.52
CA ASP A 210 15.49 49.42 11.27
C ASP A 210 15.82 47.93 11.46
N ASN A 211 17.09 47.68 11.13
CA ASN A 211 17.86 46.48 10.88
C ASN A 211 18.24 45.61 12.10
N ALA A 212 18.64 44.36 11.77
CA ALA A 212 19.71 43.56 12.36
C ALA A 212 19.55 42.75 13.68
N VAL A 213 19.61 41.43 13.49
CA VAL A 213 20.53 40.42 14.07
C VAL A 213 20.70 40.39 15.60
N ASN A 214 20.24 39.29 16.21
CA ASN A 214 20.71 38.83 17.52
C ASN A 214 21.22 37.40 17.38
N VAL A 215 22.54 37.25 17.25
CA VAL A 215 23.28 36.02 17.56
C VAL A 215 24.29 36.45 18.61
N PHE A 216 24.19 35.92 19.83
CA PHE A 216 25.35 35.42 20.58
C PHE A 216 24.85 34.51 21.71
N GLN A 217 25.40 33.30 21.70
CA GLN A 217 25.26 32.28 22.73
C GLN A 217 25.68 32.81 24.10
N LYS A 218 24.92 32.40 25.11
CA LYS A 218 25.24 32.50 26.53
C LYS A 218 25.71 31.08 26.94
N ILE A 219 27.01 30.90 27.31
CA ILE A 219 27.54 30.85 28.71
C ILE A 219 27.31 29.43 29.29
N ILE A 220 28.09 28.76 30.16
CA ILE A 220 29.19 28.96 31.11
C ILE A 220 29.81 27.54 31.32
N LEU A 221 30.93 27.25 31.99
CA LEU A 221 31.74 27.90 33.03
C LEU A 221 33.15 27.28 32.95
#